data_AF-A0A2D5D0A1-F1
#
_entry.id   AF-A0A2D5D0A1-F1
#
_cell.length_a   1.000
_cell.length_b   1.000
_cell.length_c   1.000
_cell.angle_alpha   90.00
_cell.angle_beta   90.00
_cell.angle_gamma   90.00
#
_symmetry.space_group_name_H-M   'P 1'
#
loop_
_entity.id
_entity.type
_entity.pdbx_description
1 polymer ?
#
loop_
_entity_poly.entity_id
_entity_poly.type
_entity_poly.pdbx_seq_one_letter_code
_entity_poly.pdbx_strand_id
1 'polypeptide(L)'
;MNWIKDFLNRKKTPLFFVIIITIAVISIWWTFTTMLELSGFAAAFGKAVIGISLFFATDQWLLRDIETINELKKGNTAYAIFILSYALILAACIASA
;
A
#
# COMPACT_ATOMS: atom_id res chain seq x y z
N MET A 1 8.94 -1.56 -22.94
CA MET A 1 7.75 -1.17 -22.15
C MET A 1 6.79 -2.37 -21.98
N ASN A 2 7.29 -3.50 -21.47
CA ASN A 2 6.48 -4.72 -21.22
C ASN A 2 6.01 -4.82 -19.76
N TRP A 3 6.62 -4.05 -18.84
CA TRP A 3 6.30 -4.12 -17.42
C TRP A 3 4.90 -3.59 -17.08
N ILE A 4 4.46 -2.50 -17.74
CA ILE A 4 3.12 -1.93 -17.53
C ILE A 4 2.05 -2.93 -17.97
N LYS A 5 2.32 -3.68 -19.05
CA LYS A 5 1.45 -4.75 -19.53
C LYS A 5 1.41 -5.92 -18.54
N ASP A 6 2.54 -6.36 -17.98
CA ASP A 6 2.56 -7.42 -16.96
C ASP A 6 1.81 -7.02 -15.68
N PHE A 7 1.91 -5.75 -15.28
CA PHE A 7 1.18 -5.20 -14.14
C PHE A 7 -0.34 -5.19 -14.39
N LEU A 8 -0.76 -4.75 -15.59
CA LEU A 8 -2.17 -4.81 -16.03
C LEU A 8 -2.67 -6.25 -16.25
N ASN A 9 -1.79 -7.20 -16.56
CA ASN A 9 -2.16 -8.59 -16.87
C ASN A 9 -2.47 -9.41 -15.60
N ARG A 10 -1.99 -9.01 -14.41
CA ARG A 10 -2.47 -9.53 -13.12
C ARG A 10 -3.83 -8.92 -12.76
N LYS A 11 -4.87 -9.16 -13.58
CA LYS A 11 -6.15 -8.41 -13.60
C LYS A 11 -6.87 -8.14 -12.26
N LYS A 12 -6.61 -8.91 -11.20
CA LYS A 12 -7.32 -8.78 -9.91
C LYS A 12 -6.66 -7.81 -8.91
N THR A 13 -5.34 -7.71 -8.90
CA THR A 13 -4.60 -6.88 -7.94
C THR A 13 -4.66 -5.37 -8.22
N PRO A 14 -4.43 -4.86 -9.44
CA PRO A 14 -4.48 -3.41 -9.68
C PRO A 14 -5.92 -2.88 -9.60
N LEU A 15 -6.93 -3.67 -9.97
CA LEU A 15 -8.33 -3.30 -9.84
C LEU A 15 -8.73 -3.09 -8.37
N PHE A 16 -8.26 -3.96 -7.47
CA PHE A 16 -8.51 -3.85 -6.02
C PHE A 16 -7.98 -2.54 -5.45
N PHE A 17 -6.75 -2.14 -5.80
CA PHE A 17 -6.17 -0.87 -5.36
C PHE A 17 -6.94 0.34 -5.90
N VAL A 18 -7.34 0.32 -7.17
CA VAL A 18 -8.14 1.41 -7.76
C VAL A 18 -9.48 1.56 -7.04
N ILE A 19 -10.15 0.45 -6.71
CA ILE A 19 -11.42 0.47 -5.96
C ILE A 19 -11.20 1.05 -4.56
N ILE A 20 -10.18 0.60 -3.83
CA ILE A 20 -9.90 1.06 -2.47
C ILE A 20 -9.53 2.55 -2.45
N ILE A 21 -8.71 3.02 -3.39
CA ILE A 21 -8.35 4.43 -3.51
C ILE A 21 -9.61 5.27 -3.80
N THR A 22 -10.47 4.79 -4.69
CA THR A 22 -11.74 5.48 -5.01
C THR A 22 -12.65 5.59 -3.79
N ILE A 23 -12.79 4.50 -3.03
CA ILE A 23 -13.56 4.50 -1.78
C ILE A 23 -12.96 5.48 -0.77
N ALA A 24 -11.64 5.48 -0.59
CA ALA A 24 -10.97 6.39 0.34
C ALA A 24 -11.20 7.86 -0.03
N VAL A 25 -11.11 8.22 -1.31
CA VAL A 25 -11.35 9.60 -1.79
C VAL A 25 -12.81 10.02 -1.54
N ILE A 26 -13.76 9.13 -1.85
CA ILE A 26 -15.19 9.40 -1.61
C ILE A 26 -15.47 9.55 -0.12
N SER A 27 -14.92 8.68 0.73
CA SER A 27 -15.07 8.76 2.18
C SER A 27 -14.51 10.07 2.71
N ILE A 28 -13.31 10.48 2.31
CA ILE A 28 -12.73 11.78 2.72
C ILE A 28 -13.65 12.92 2.29
N TRP A 29 -14.05 12.98 1.01
CA TRP A 29 -14.89 14.05 0.51
C TRP A 29 -16.24 14.13 1.26
N TRP A 30 -16.87 12.98 1.53
CA TRP A 30 -18.14 12.93 2.24
C TRP A 30 -18.00 13.34 3.72
N THR A 31 -16.95 12.87 4.39
CA THR A 31 -16.72 13.20 5.81
C THR A 31 -16.39 14.67 6.01
N PHE A 32 -15.61 15.29 5.12
CA PHE A 32 -15.32 16.73 5.20
C PHE A 32 -16.53 17.62 4.88
N THR A 33 -17.58 17.10 4.23
CA THR A 33 -18.78 17.86 3.85
C THR A 33 -19.96 17.68 4.81
N THR A 34 -20.14 16.50 5.41
CA THR A 34 -21.30 16.20 6.27
C THR A 34 -20.97 16.02 7.75
N MET A 35 -19.79 15.49 8.10
CA MET A 35 -19.45 15.14 9.49
C MET A 35 -17.98 15.44 9.82
N LEU A 36 -17.72 16.72 10.10
CA LEU A 36 -16.39 17.25 10.40
C LEU A 36 -15.72 16.57 11.61
N GLU A 37 -16.50 16.06 12.57
CA GLU A 37 -16.00 15.33 13.74
C GLU A 37 -15.33 13.99 13.38
N LEU A 38 -15.79 13.33 12.31
CA LEU A 38 -15.21 12.07 11.82
C LEU A 38 -14.05 12.28 10.83
N SER A 39 -13.72 13.53 10.50
CA SER A 39 -12.70 13.87 9.50
C SER A 39 -11.32 13.29 9.83
N GLY A 40 -10.98 13.18 11.11
CA GLY A 40 -9.74 12.54 11.57
C GLY A 40 -9.65 11.06 11.19
N PHE A 41 -10.76 10.32 11.29
CA PHE A 41 -10.81 8.91 10.88
C PHE A 41 -10.68 8.76 9.36
N ALA A 42 -11.40 9.58 8.58
CA ALA A 42 -11.31 9.54 7.13
C ALA A 42 -9.91 9.90 6.61
N ALA A 43 -9.25 10.88 7.24
CA ALA A 43 -7.88 11.25 6.94
C ALA A 43 -6.88 10.11 7.27
N ALA A 44 -7.02 9.48 8.44
CA ALA A 44 -6.21 8.33 8.82
C ALA A 44 -6.41 7.14 7.86
N PHE A 45 -7.65 6.87 7.46
CA PHE A 45 -7.99 5.83 6.50
C PHE A 45 -7.34 6.10 5.13
N GLY A 46 -7.41 7.34 4.63
CA GLY A 46 -6.73 7.75 3.40
C GLY A 46 -5.22 7.51 3.43
N LYS A 47 -4.56 7.89 4.53
CA LYS A 47 -3.13 7.67 4.73
C LYS A 47 -2.77 6.19 4.77
N ALA A 48 -3.59 5.37 5.43
CA ALA A 48 -3.39 3.92 5.45
C ALA A 48 -3.47 3.31 4.04
N VAL A 49 -4.44 3.74 3.23
CA VAL A 49 -4.57 3.29 1.83
C VAL A 49 -3.35 3.66 0.99
N ILE A 50 -2.83 4.89 1.14
CA ILE A 50 -1.61 5.35 0.47
C ILE A 50 -0.41 4.49 0.90
N GLY A 51 -0.27 4.24 2.21
CA GLY A 51 0.80 3.41 2.76
C GLY A 51 0.79 1.97 2.24
N ILE A 52 -0.37 1.31 2.22
CA ILE A 52 -0.52 -0.05 1.70
C ILE A 52 -0.23 -0.08 0.20
N SER A 53 -0.65 0.94 -0.55
CA SER A 53 -0.39 1.05 -1.98
C SER A 53 1.11 1.21 -2.28
N LEU A 54 1.83 2.02 -1.50
CA LEU A 54 3.28 2.18 -1.59
C LEU A 54 4.03 0.90 -1.19
N PHE A 55 3.57 0.22 -0.14
CA PHE A 55 4.10 -1.07 0.27
C PHE A 55 4.01 -2.10 -0.87
N PHE A 56 2.84 -2.19 -1.48
CA PHE A 56 2.61 -3.11 -2.58
C PHE A 56 3.40 -2.73 -3.84
N ALA A 57 3.48 -1.44 -4.16
CA ALA A 57 4.29 -0.96 -5.27
C ALA A 57 5.77 -1.31 -5.08
N THR A 58 6.28 -1.22 -3.85
CA THR A 58 7.68 -1.54 -3.53
C THR A 58 7.95 -3.04 -3.62
N ASP A 59 7.08 -3.88 -3.08
CA ASP A 59 7.20 -5.35 -3.25
C ASP A 59 7.16 -5.74 -4.74
N GLN A 60 6.29 -5.11 -5.54
CA GLN A 60 6.19 -5.45 -6.96
C GLN A 60 7.28 -4.86 -7.86
N TRP A 61 7.84 -3.70 -7.53
CA TRP A 61 8.82 -3.01 -8.39
C TRP A 61 10.25 -3.20 -7.89
N LEU A 62 10.49 -3.08 -6.58
CA LEU A 62 11.83 -3.17 -5.99
C LEU A 62 12.25 -4.63 -5.80
N LEU A 63 11.30 -5.50 -5.46
CA LEU A 63 11.56 -6.90 -5.13
C LEU A 63 11.08 -7.86 -6.22
N ARG A 64 10.81 -7.37 -7.43
CA ARG A 64 10.26 -8.17 -8.54
C ARG A 64 11.08 -9.43 -8.85
N ASP A 65 12.40 -9.32 -8.75
CA ASP A 65 13.34 -10.38 -9.11
C ASP A 65 13.58 -11.36 -7.96
N ILE A 66 13.07 -11.06 -6.76
CA ILE A 66 13.20 -11.90 -5.58
C ILE A 66 11.81 -12.41 -5.21
N GLU A 67 11.62 -13.73 -5.18
CA GLU A 67 10.37 -14.29 -4.67
C GLU A 67 10.31 -14.12 -3.14
N THR A 68 9.79 -12.98 -2.72
CA THR A 68 9.71 -12.51 -1.33
C THR A 68 9.24 -13.61 -0.37
N ILE A 69 8.17 -14.32 -0.74
CA ILE A 69 7.57 -15.39 0.08
C ILE A 69 8.49 -16.60 0.18
N ASN A 70 9.22 -16.94 -0.88
CA ASN A 70 10.10 -18.10 -0.89
C ASN A 70 11.39 -17.82 -0.11
N GLU A 71 11.93 -16.60 -0.17
CA GLU A 71 13.07 -16.19 0.67
C GLU A 71 12.71 -16.17 2.16
N LEU A 72 11.52 -15.69 2.51
CA LEU A 72 11.01 -15.76 3.89
C LEU A 72 10.87 -17.20 4.38
N LYS A 73 10.35 -18.11 3.55
CA LYS A 73 10.22 -19.53 3.89
C LYS A 73 11.56 -20.25 4.05
N LYS A 74 12.61 -19.81 3.34
CA LYS A 74 13.98 -20.32 3.51
C LYS A 74 14.65 -19.84 4.81
N GLY A 75 13.98 -19.01 5.61
CA GLY A 75 14.52 -18.46 6.84
C GLY A 75 15.54 -17.34 6.59
N ASN A 76 15.49 -16.68 5.43
CA ASN A 76 16.37 -15.57 5.13
C ASN A 76 16.02 -14.34 5.98
N THR A 77 16.67 -14.22 7.13
CA THR A 77 16.43 -13.17 8.13
C THR A 77 16.78 -11.78 7.61
N ALA A 78 17.79 -11.64 6.76
CA ALA A 78 18.16 -10.35 6.16
C ALA A 78 17.01 -9.77 5.35
N TYR A 79 16.31 -10.61 4.60
CA TYR A 79 15.19 -10.21 3.79
C TYR A 79 13.95 -9.87 4.64
N ALA A 80 13.70 -10.62 5.71
CA ALA A 80 12.65 -10.29 6.68
C ALA A 80 12.88 -8.92 7.33
N ILE A 81 14.11 -8.62 7.74
CA ILE A 81 14.48 -7.34 8.34
C ILE A 81 14.33 -6.20 7.33
N PHE A 82 14.64 -6.43 6.06
CA PHE A 82 14.47 -5.43 5.00
C PHE A 82 13.00 -5.07 4.73
N ILE A 83 12.10 -6.06 4.67
CA ILE A 83 10.67 -5.80 4.53
C ILE A 83 10.13 -5.08 5.77
N LEU A 84 10.57 -5.50 6.96
CA LEU A 84 10.14 -4.93 8.22
C LEU A 84 10.59 -3.47 8.37
N SER A 85 11.83 -3.14 7.99
CA SER A 85 12.31 -1.76 8.02
C SER A 85 11.50 -0.87 7.08
N TYR A 86 11.16 -1.37 5.89
CA TYR A 86 10.31 -0.63 4.96
C TYR A 86 8.88 -0.42 5.51
N ALA A 87 8.29 -1.44 6.14
CA ALA A 87 7.00 -1.32 6.80
C ALA A 87 7.02 -0.30 7.97
N LEU A 88 8.10 -0.26 8.76
CA LEU A 88 8.26 0.71 9.84
C LEU A 88 8.41 2.14 9.32
N ILE A 89 9.15 2.36 8.23
CA ILE A 89 9.27 3.67 7.59
C ILE A 89 7.89 4.16 7.13
N LEU A 90 7.12 3.31 6.45
CA LEU A 90 5.77 3.66 6.03
C LEU A 90 4.84 3.94 7.22
N ALA A 91 4.91 3.12 8.28
CA ALA A 91 4.14 3.36 9.50
C ALA A 91 4.48 4.71 10.13
N ALA A 92 5.76 5.08 10.19
CA ALA A 92 6.21 6.37 10.69
C ALA A 92 5.73 7.54 9.81
N CYS A 93 5.77 7.40 8.48
CA CYS A 93 5.23 8.39 7.55
C CYS A 93 3.71 8.60 7.73
N ILE A 94 2.96 7.52 7.94
CA ILE A 94 1.50 7.59 8.17
C ILE A 94 1.18 8.24 9.52
N ALA A 95 1.97 7.96 10.56
CA ALA A 95 1.76 8.48 11.90
C ALA A 95 2.12 9.97 12.05
N SER A 96 3.02 10.47 11.20
CA SER A 96 3.55 11.85 11.27
C SER A 96 2.85 12.84 10.34
N ALA A 97 2.35 12.38 9.20
CA ALA A 97 1.52 13.18 8.29
C ALA A 97 0.14 13.40 8.89
#